data_AF-A0A4R1X1A9-F1
#
_entry.id   AF-A0A4R1X1A9-F1
#
_cell.length_a   1.000
_cell.length_b   1.000
_cell.length_c   1.000
_cell.angle_alpha   90.00
_cell.angle_beta   90.00
_cell.angle_gamma   90.00
#
_symmetry.space_group_name_H-M   'P 1'
#
loop_
_entity.id
_entity.type
_entity.pdbx_description
1 polymer ?
#
loop_
_entity_poly.entity_id
_entity_poly.type
_entity_poly.pdbx_seq_one_letter_code
_entity_poly.pdbx_strand_id
1 'polypeptide(L)'
;MRTRNAFFLCSLLASVALAGCSTAPVTTSNNMPIQHVATNQIFSDGYGPVEDHGYALPAIPINRVDQRFHRQIVDYATNDPVGTIVVNTPNRFLYYVLPGGKAVRYGIGVGKQGFAWQGRAYVAWKQEWPTWHPPKEMAERRPDVAQYVESGMGPGLRNPLGARALYLFNDEGKDTLFRLHGTPEWNSIGTAASSGCIRLMNQDIIDLYSRVRPGKNTLVVVQQ
;
A
#
# COMPACT_ATOMS: atom_id res chain seq x y z
N MET A 1 -21.74 -102.58 -11.51
CA MET A 1 -20.72 -101.79 -12.23
C MET A 1 -20.42 -100.58 -11.36
N ARG A 2 -19.25 -100.52 -10.67
CA ARG A 2 -18.02 -99.80 -11.08
C ARG A 2 -18.31 -98.31 -11.39
N THR A 3 -17.69 -97.25 -10.85
CA THR A 3 -16.48 -97.04 -10.04
C THR A 3 -16.33 -95.54 -9.73
N ARG A 4 -15.79 -95.22 -8.54
CA ARG A 4 -14.67 -94.28 -8.22
C ARG A 4 -14.70 -92.78 -8.57
N ASN A 5 -14.62 -91.99 -7.47
CA ASN A 5 -13.59 -91.02 -7.06
C ASN A 5 -13.08 -89.88 -7.98
N ALA A 6 -13.11 -88.70 -7.34
CA ALA A 6 -12.07 -87.66 -7.22
C ALA A 6 -11.74 -86.79 -8.45
N PHE A 7 -11.75 -85.47 -8.27
CA PHE A 7 -10.53 -84.70 -7.96
C PHE A 7 -10.88 -83.24 -7.63
N PHE A 8 -10.20 -82.72 -6.61
CA PHE A 8 -10.11 -81.31 -6.24
C PHE A 8 -9.53 -80.46 -7.38
N LEU A 9 -10.02 -79.22 -7.54
CA LEU A 9 -9.12 -78.10 -7.85
C LEU A 9 -9.73 -76.74 -7.45
N CYS A 10 -9.03 -76.10 -6.52
CA CYS A 10 -9.18 -74.73 -6.08
C CYS A 10 -9.08 -73.73 -7.23
N SER A 11 -9.86 -72.65 -7.16
CA SER A 11 -9.36 -71.32 -7.54
C SER A 11 -10.17 -70.24 -6.81
N LEU A 12 -9.63 -69.81 -5.67
CA LEU A 12 -9.96 -68.50 -5.09
C LEU A 12 -9.44 -67.43 -6.06
N LEU A 13 -10.33 -66.67 -6.69
CA LEU A 13 -9.97 -65.38 -7.27
C LEU A 13 -10.05 -64.33 -6.16
N ALA A 14 -8.93 -64.15 -5.45
CA ALA A 14 -8.71 -63.01 -4.58
C ALA A 14 -8.38 -61.79 -5.45
N SER A 15 -9.38 -60.95 -5.72
CA SER A 15 -9.17 -59.62 -6.31
C SER A 15 -8.56 -58.71 -5.24
N VAL A 16 -7.23 -58.60 -5.26
CA VAL A 16 -6.48 -57.58 -4.50
C VAL A 16 -6.75 -56.23 -5.16
N ALA A 17 -7.65 -55.44 -4.57
CA ALA A 17 -7.70 -54.02 -4.86
C ALA A 17 -6.46 -53.38 -4.22
N LEU A 18 -5.46 -53.05 -5.03
CA LEU A 18 -4.41 -52.13 -4.60
C LEU A 18 -5.07 -50.75 -4.39
N ALA A 19 -5.33 -50.41 -3.13
CA ALA A 19 -5.49 -49.02 -2.74
C ALA A 19 -4.13 -48.34 -2.89
N GLY A 20 -3.90 -47.72 -4.05
CA GLY A 20 -2.77 -46.84 -4.27
C GLY A 20 -2.95 -45.61 -3.40
N CYS A 21 -2.28 -45.56 -2.25
CA CYS A 21 -2.03 -44.31 -1.54
C CYS A 21 -1.04 -43.49 -2.37
N SER A 22 -1.55 -42.71 -3.33
CA SER A 22 -0.79 -41.62 -3.92
C SER A 22 -0.66 -40.53 -2.85
N THR A 23 0.47 -40.51 -2.15
CA THR A 23 0.90 -39.33 -1.41
C THR A 23 1.17 -38.23 -2.42
N ALA A 24 0.16 -37.38 -2.64
CA ALA A 24 0.38 -36.13 -3.34
C ALA A 24 1.41 -35.34 -2.52
N PRO A 25 2.50 -34.83 -3.14
CA PRO A 25 3.36 -33.90 -2.44
C PRO A 25 2.50 -32.70 -2.06
N VAL A 26 2.36 -32.44 -0.77
CA VAL A 26 1.91 -31.15 -0.29
C VAL A 26 3.00 -30.17 -0.69
N THR A 27 2.88 -29.63 -1.90
CA THR A 27 3.60 -28.42 -2.26
C THR A 27 2.97 -27.34 -1.40
N THR A 28 3.62 -27.00 -0.29
CA THR A 28 3.44 -25.71 0.38
C THR A 28 3.88 -24.64 -0.60
N SER A 29 2.99 -24.35 -1.55
CA SER A 29 3.04 -23.14 -2.34
C SER A 29 2.75 -22.01 -1.36
N ASN A 30 3.80 -21.32 -0.91
CA ASN A 30 3.69 -19.96 -0.41
C ASN A 30 3.31 -19.04 -1.58
N ASN A 31 2.20 -19.33 -2.25
CA ASN A 31 1.51 -18.39 -3.12
C ASN A 31 0.66 -17.52 -2.19
N MET A 32 1.24 -16.43 -1.70
CA MET A 32 0.44 -15.22 -1.58
C MET A 32 -0.18 -15.00 -2.97
N PRO A 33 -1.51 -15.06 -3.14
CA PRO A 33 -2.08 -14.80 -4.45
C PRO A 33 -1.65 -13.39 -4.84
N ILE A 34 -0.95 -13.26 -5.98
CA ILE A 34 -0.86 -11.97 -6.65
C ILE A 34 -2.30 -11.62 -7.00
N GLN A 35 -2.92 -10.82 -6.14
CA GLN A 35 -4.28 -10.35 -6.33
C GLN A 35 -4.23 -9.55 -7.62
N HIS A 36 -4.77 -10.09 -8.72
CA HIS A 36 -4.88 -9.38 -9.98
C HIS A 36 -5.88 -8.24 -9.75
N VAL A 37 -5.36 -7.08 -9.36
CA VAL A 37 -6.17 -5.90 -9.11
C VAL A 37 -6.59 -5.32 -10.46
N ALA A 38 -7.79 -5.68 -10.92
CA ALA A 38 -8.32 -5.23 -12.20
C ALA A 38 -8.54 -3.72 -12.19
N THR A 39 -8.02 -3.03 -13.21
CA THR A 39 -8.11 -1.58 -13.33
C THR A 39 -9.43 -1.20 -14.01
N ASN A 40 -10.24 -0.39 -13.35
CA ASN A 40 -11.51 0.11 -13.88
C ASN A 40 -11.34 1.48 -14.56
N GLN A 41 -10.53 2.36 -13.99
CA GLN A 41 -10.30 3.72 -14.49
C GLN A 41 -8.90 4.20 -14.14
N ILE A 42 -8.26 4.97 -15.02
CA ILE A 42 -6.97 5.64 -14.80
C ILE A 42 -7.17 7.15 -14.95
N PHE A 43 -6.67 7.95 -13.99
CA PHE A 43 -6.80 9.42 -13.99
C PHE A 43 -5.54 10.12 -14.50
N SER A 44 -5.15 9.89 -15.75
CA SER A 44 -3.92 10.49 -16.31
C SER A 44 -4.04 11.99 -16.63
N ASP A 45 -5.26 12.51 -16.78
CA ASP A 45 -5.58 13.92 -16.97
C ASP A 45 -5.52 14.75 -15.66
N GLY A 46 -5.68 14.11 -14.51
CA GLY A 46 -5.67 14.74 -13.19
C GLY A 46 -4.30 15.24 -12.69
N TYR A 47 -3.28 15.22 -13.55
CA TYR A 47 -1.89 15.56 -13.21
C TYR A 47 -1.39 16.89 -13.81
N GLY A 48 -2.32 17.71 -14.31
CA GLY A 48 -2.04 19.07 -14.77
C GLY A 48 -1.59 20.03 -13.65
N PRO A 49 -1.32 21.30 -14.01
CA PRO A 49 -1.04 22.34 -13.02
C PRO A 49 -2.29 22.61 -12.18
N VAL A 50 -2.11 22.90 -10.90
CA VAL A 50 -3.20 23.15 -9.94
C VAL A 50 -2.87 24.38 -9.11
N GLU A 51 -3.82 25.28 -8.95
CA GLU A 51 -3.73 26.33 -7.94
C GLU A 51 -4.39 25.85 -6.65
N ASP A 52 -3.67 25.90 -5.54
CA ASP A 52 -4.11 25.36 -4.26
C ASP A 52 -3.66 26.29 -3.12
N HIS A 53 -4.61 27.00 -2.50
CA HIS A 53 -4.35 27.94 -1.41
C HIS A 53 -3.27 29.00 -1.73
N GLY A 54 -3.27 29.51 -2.96
CA GLY A 54 -2.30 30.50 -3.44
C GLY A 54 -0.96 29.92 -3.89
N TYR A 55 -0.78 28.59 -3.84
CA TYR A 55 0.38 27.91 -4.39
C TYR A 55 0.06 27.34 -5.77
N ALA A 56 0.85 27.74 -6.77
CA ALA A 56 0.78 27.19 -8.12
C ALA A 56 1.59 25.88 -8.20
N LEU A 57 0.93 24.74 -7.97
CA LEU A 57 1.54 23.43 -8.16
C LEU A 57 1.81 23.19 -9.64
N PRO A 58 3.04 22.82 -10.03
CA PRO A 58 3.34 22.50 -11.42
C PRO A 58 2.65 21.21 -11.84
N ALA A 59 2.45 21.08 -13.15
CA ALA A 59 2.04 19.82 -13.73
C ALA A 59 3.07 18.73 -13.44
N ILE A 60 2.58 17.52 -13.16
CA ILE A 60 3.47 16.35 -13.10
C ILE A 60 3.70 15.87 -14.52
N PRO A 61 4.96 15.61 -14.93
CA PRO A 61 5.26 14.93 -16.19
C PRO A 61 4.87 13.46 -16.08
N ILE A 62 3.57 13.20 -16.06
CA ILE A 62 2.98 11.90 -15.72
C ILE A 62 3.42 10.80 -16.69
N ASN A 63 3.71 11.17 -17.94
CA ASN A 63 4.29 10.27 -18.94
C ASN A 63 5.68 9.73 -18.58
N ARG A 64 6.36 10.30 -17.58
CA ARG A 64 7.65 9.83 -17.04
C ARG A 64 7.49 8.97 -15.79
N VAL A 65 6.28 8.83 -15.27
CA VAL A 65 5.93 7.92 -14.19
C VAL A 65 5.37 6.65 -14.82
N ASP A 66 5.74 5.48 -14.32
CA ASP A 66 5.14 4.23 -14.79
C ASP A 66 3.63 4.26 -14.56
N GLN A 67 2.87 3.93 -15.61
CA GLN A 67 1.41 3.98 -15.62
C GLN A 67 0.77 3.18 -14.48
N ARG A 68 1.43 2.13 -13.98
CA ARG A 68 0.93 1.36 -12.83
C ARG A 68 0.77 2.22 -11.56
N PHE A 69 1.58 3.28 -11.42
CA PHE A 69 1.61 4.18 -10.26
C PHE A 69 0.74 5.42 -10.43
N HIS A 70 0.10 5.59 -11.58
CA HIS A 70 -0.95 6.60 -11.72
C HIS A 70 -2.11 6.26 -10.77
N ARG A 71 -2.88 7.27 -10.39
CA ARG A 71 -4.11 7.09 -9.63
C ARG A 71 -5.13 6.31 -10.47
N GLN A 72 -5.74 5.30 -9.86
CA GLN A 72 -6.66 4.40 -10.52
C GLN A 72 -7.83 4.03 -9.62
N ILE A 73 -9.01 3.79 -10.18
CA ILE A 73 -10.03 2.98 -9.51
C ILE A 73 -9.81 1.54 -9.92
N VAL A 74 -9.80 0.65 -8.94
CA VAL A 74 -9.50 -0.76 -9.13
C VAL A 74 -10.49 -1.63 -8.38
N ASP A 75 -10.70 -2.86 -8.86
CA ASP A 75 -11.42 -3.87 -8.10
C ASP A 75 -10.56 -4.31 -6.92
N TYR A 76 -11.15 -4.28 -5.73
CA TYR A 76 -10.45 -4.44 -4.48
C TYR A 76 -11.35 -5.16 -3.47
N ALA A 77 -11.26 -6.49 -3.48
CA ALA A 77 -11.93 -7.33 -2.50
C ALA A 77 -11.18 -7.24 -1.16
N THR A 78 -11.83 -6.67 -0.15
CA THR A 78 -11.31 -6.56 1.22
C THR A 78 -12.46 -6.70 2.23
N ASN A 79 -12.10 -7.11 3.45
CA ASN A 79 -12.99 -7.07 4.62
C ASN A 79 -12.85 -5.73 5.39
N ASP A 80 -11.92 -4.87 4.99
CA ASP A 80 -11.75 -3.57 5.61
C ASP A 80 -12.96 -2.66 5.31
N PRO A 81 -13.41 -1.84 6.28
CA PRO A 81 -14.52 -0.93 6.08
C PRO A 81 -14.26 0.12 4.98
N VAL A 82 -15.32 0.59 4.34
CA VAL A 82 -15.26 1.74 3.42
C VAL A 82 -14.63 2.94 4.12
N GLY A 83 -13.74 3.64 3.43
CA GLY A 83 -12.95 4.75 3.97
C GLY A 83 -11.64 4.34 4.64
N THR A 84 -11.36 3.05 4.78
CA THR A 84 -10.05 2.56 5.25
C THR A 84 -8.96 2.91 4.25
N ILE A 85 -7.79 3.29 4.76
CA ILE A 85 -6.57 3.40 3.98
C ILE A 85 -5.73 2.15 4.20
N VAL A 86 -5.40 1.43 3.13
CA VAL A 86 -4.48 0.30 3.18
C VAL A 86 -3.18 0.69 2.48
N VAL A 87 -2.07 0.65 3.20
CA VAL A 87 -0.72 0.94 2.66
C VAL A 87 -0.01 -0.38 2.46
N ASN A 88 0.24 -0.74 1.20
CA ASN A 88 1.02 -1.91 0.83
C ASN A 88 2.43 -1.46 0.44
N THR A 89 3.34 -1.52 1.41
CA THR A 89 4.70 -0.99 1.23
C THR A 89 5.56 -1.78 0.23
N PRO A 90 5.49 -3.13 0.15
CA PRO A 90 6.29 -3.89 -0.83
C PRO A 90 5.91 -3.59 -2.27
N ASN A 91 4.60 -3.50 -2.55
CA ASN A 91 4.10 -3.22 -3.90
C ASN A 91 4.06 -1.73 -4.24
N ARG A 92 4.33 -0.87 -3.24
CA ARG A 92 4.35 0.59 -3.37
C ARG A 92 3.02 1.13 -3.86
N PHE A 93 1.96 0.67 -3.21
CA PHE A 93 0.61 1.17 -3.43
C PHE A 93 -0.07 1.55 -2.11
N LEU A 94 -0.91 2.58 -2.19
CA LEU A 94 -1.88 2.93 -1.17
C LEU A 94 -3.27 2.78 -1.76
N TYR A 95 -4.19 2.20 -1.00
CA TYR A 95 -5.58 2.00 -1.38
C TYR A 95 -6.48 2.78 -0.43
N TYR A 96 -7.43 3.52 -0.97
CA TYR A 96 -8.56 4.07 -0.21
C TYR A 96 -9.81 3.28 -0.55
N VAL A 97 -10.35 2.54 0.41
CA VAL A 97 -11.45 1.59 0.20
C VAL A 97 -12.74 2.32 -0.15
N LEU A 98 -13.33 1.95 -1.28
CA LEU A 98 -14.60 2.44 -1.79
C LEU A 98 -15.70 1.39 -1.59
N PRO A 99 -16.99 1.79 -1.62
CA PRO A 99 -18.08 0.82 -1.69
C PRO A 99 -18.03 -0.01 -2.99
N GLY A 100 -18.70 -1.16 -2.98
CA GLY A 100 -18.85 -2.01 -4.17
C GLY A 100 -17.62 -2.85 -4.52
N GLY A 101 -16.76 -3.16 -3.52
CA GLY A 101 -15.56 -3.98 -3.73
C GLY A 101 -14.51 -3.28 -4.59
N LYS A 102 -14.35 -1.97 -4.42
CA LYS A 102 -13.41 -1.14 -5.18
C LYS A 102 -12.51 -0.35 -4.25
N ALA A 103 -11.43 0.19 -4.80
CA ALA A 103 -10.59 1.16 -4.11
C ALA A 103 -10.03 2.20 -5.08
N VAL A 104 -9.73 3.39 -4.58
CA VAL A 104 -8.79 4.28 -5.26
C VAL A 104 -7.39 3.80 -4.92
N ARG A 105 -6.61 3.38 -5.92
CA ARG A 105 -5.20 3.03 -5.79
C ARG A 105 -4.32 4.20 -6.19
N TYR A 106 -3.32 4.51 -5.38
CA TYR A 106 -2.30 5.52 -5.62
C TYR A 106 -0.92 4.86 -5.62
N GLY A 107 -0.03 5.30 -6.51
CA GLY A 107 1.39 4.98 -6.38
C GLY A 107 2.02 5.74 -5.22
N ILE A 108 2.89 5.07 -4.47
CA ILE A 108 3.61 5.70 -3.35
C ILE A 108 5.12 5.55 -3.47
N GLY A 109 5.84 6.51 -2.91
CA GLY A 109 7.25 6.35 -2.52
C GLY A 109 7.33 5.91 -1.06
N VAL A 110 8.22 4.98 -0.75
CA VAL A 110 8.38 4.45 0.62
C VAL A 110 9.78 4.82 1.11
N GLY A 111 9.89 5.55 2.22
CA GLY A 111 11.18 5.78 2.86
C GLY A 111 11.53 4.68 3.87
N LYS A 112 12.70 4.75 4.50
CA LYS A 112 13.21 3.75 5.45
C LYS A 112 12.25 3.51 6.62
N GLN A 113 11.65 4.58 7.15
CA GLN A 113 10.64 4.47 8.21
C GLN A 113 9.36 3.76 7.72
N GLY A 114 9.05 3.89 6.43
CA GLY A 114 7.99 3.14 5.73
C GLY A 114 8.08 1.63 5.91
N PHE A 115 9.29 1.08 5.98
CA PHE A 115 9.54 -0.36 6.18
C PHE A 115 9.75 -0.75 7.65
N ALA A 116 9.82 0.23 8.57
CA ALA A 116 10.09 -0.05 9.97
C ALA A 116 8.83 -0.40 10.78
N TRP A 117 7.64 -0.16 10.21
CA TRP A 117 6.38 -0.34 10.92
C TRP A 117 5.30 -1.02 10.06
N GLN A 118 4.51 -1.88 10.71
CA GLN A 118 3.30 -2.49 10.18
C GLN A 118 2.24 -2.53 11.28
N GLY A 119 0.96 -2.55 10.91
CA GLY A 119 -0.13 -2.63 11.87
C GLY A 119 -1.27 -1.68 11.58
N ARG A 120 -2.06 -1.39 12.63
CA ARG A 120 -3.26 -0.57 12.57
C ARG A 120 -3.01 0.78 13.25
N ALA A 121 -3.51 1.83 12.62
CA ALA A 121 -3.52 3.20 13.11
C ALA A 121 -4.80 3.88 12.63
N TYR A 122 -4.99 5.14 12.99
CA TYR A 122 -6.02 5.98 12.39
C TYR A 122 -5.47 7.38 12.07
N VAL A 123 -6.13 8.07 11.14
CA VAL A 123 -5.80 9.48 10.85
C VAL A 123 -6.36 10.35 11.97
N ALA A 124 -5.53 10.80 12.91
CA ALA A 124 -5.98 11.64 14.02
C ALA A 124 -6.27 13.08 13.58
N TRP A 125 -5.41 13.62 12.73
CA TRP A 125 -5.55 14.95 12.16
C TRP A 125 -4.81 15.04 10.83
N LYS A 126 -5.05 16.13 10.12
CA LYS A 126 -4.50 16.37 8.79
C LYS A 126 -4.23 17.86 8.60
N GLN A 127 -3.19 18.19 7.83
CA GLN A 127 -2.76 19.56 7.61
C GLN A 127 -2.58 19.86 6.12
N GLU A 128 -3.01 21.06 5.73
CA GLU A 128 -2.70 21.64 4.43
C GLU A 128 -1.41 22.43 4.53
N TRP A 129 -0.54 22.26 3.53
CA TRP A 129 0.73 22.97 3.44
C TRP A 129 1.51 22.91 4.77
N PRO A 130 1.91 21.71 5.22
CA PRO A 130 2.53 21.51 6.53
C PRO A 130 3.94 22.10 6.61
N THR A 131 4.34 22.53 7.82
CA THR A 131 5.73 22.85 8.14
C THR A 131 6.54 21.56 8.28
N TRP A 132 7.69 21.49 7.60
CA TRP A 132 8.59 20.35 7.67
C TRP A 132 9.75 20.59 8.63
N HIS A 133 9.96 19.66 9.56
CA HIS A 133 11.14 19.62 10.40
C HIS A 133 12.00 18.41 9.99
N PRO A 134 13.21 18.62 9.44
CA PRO A 134 14.11 17.51 9.10
C PRO A 134 14.45 16.69 10.35
N PRO A 135 14.51 15.35 10.24
CA PRO A 135 15.11 14.52 11.28
C PRO A 135 16.54 14.96 11.57
N LYS A 136 16.97 14.91 12.84
CA LYS A 136 18.32 15.35 13.25
C LYS A 136 19.42 14.59 12.50
N GLU A 137 19.23 13.29 12.31
CA GLU A 137 20.15 12.41 11.57
C GLU A 137 20.20 12.74 10.07
N MET A 138 19.17 13.40 9.53
CA MET A 138 19.22 13.95 8.17
C MET A 138 20.04 15.24 8.15
N ALA A 139 19.78 16.16 9.07
CA ALA A 139 20.48 17.44 9.16
C ALA A 139 22.00 17.29 9.36
N GLU A 140 22.43 16.29 10.14
CA GLU A 140 23.85 15.94 10.31
C GLU A 140 24.53 15.59 8.98
N ARG A 141 23.81 14.91 8.08
CA ARG A 141 24.32 14.51 6.76
C ARG A 141 24.08 15.57 5.68
N ARG A 142 23.18 16.51 5.93
CA ARG A 142 22.72 17.54 4.99
C ARG A 142 22.71 18.90 5.68
N PRO A 143 23.86 19.58 5.75
CA PRO A 143 23.98 20.87 6.42
C PRO A 143 23.05 21.96 5.85
N ASP A 144 22.67 21.84 4.57
CA ASP A 144 21.75 22.76 3.89
C ASP A 144 20.35 22.80 4.53
N VAL A 145 19.93 21.70 5.19
CA VAL A 145 18.64 21.64 5.88
C VAL A 145 18.75 21.81 7.39
N ALA A 146 19.95 21.88 7.96
CA ALA A 146 20.15 21.94 9.41
C ALA A 146 19.50 23.16 10.07
N GLN A 147 19.47 24.30 9.38
CA GLN A 147 18.79 25.52 9.83
C GLN A 147 17.29 25.32 10.13
N TYR A 148 16.65 24.33 9.48
CA TYR A 148 15.22 24.06 9.60
C TYR A 148 14.87 23.07 10.71
N VAL A 149 15.85 22.47 11.40
CA VAL A 149 15.59 21.47 12.46
C VAL A 149 14.69 22.04 13.55
N GLU A 150 15.02 23.25 14.04
CA GLU A 150 14.26 23.92 15.12
C GLU A 150 13.26 24.93 14.56
N SER A 151 13.61 25.65 13.49
CA SER A 151 12.77 26.72 12.94
C SER A 151 11.65 26.21 12.02
N GLY A 152 11.81 25.00 11.48
CA GLY A 152 10.93 24.43 10.48
C GLY A 152 11.12 25.07 9.10
N MET A 153 11.06 24.25 8.06
CA MET A 153 10.82 24.73 6.71
C MET A 153 9.33 24.99 6.57
N GLY A 154 8.95 26.26 6.45
CA GLY A 154 7.58 26.66 6.22
C GLY A 154 6.97 26.05 4.95
N PRO A 155 5.68 26.27 4.71
CA PRO A 155 5.02 25.72 3.54
C PRO A 155 5.56 26.29 2.23
N GLY A 156 5.53 25.47 1.17
CA GLY A 156 5.90 25.91 -0.17
C GLY A 156 6.21 24.77 -1.13
N LEU A 157 6.42 25.12 -2.40
CA LEU A 157 6.61 24.16 -3.49
C LEU A 157 7.86 23.27 -3.34
N ARG A 158 8.83 23.71 -2.54
CA ARG A 158 10.07 22.97 -2.26
C ARG A 158 10.02 22.17 -0.95
N ASN A 159 8.93 22.27 -0.20
CA ASN A 159 8.78 21.58 1.07
C ASN A 159 8.67 20.05 0.84
N PRO A 160 9.51 19.22 1.48
CA PRO A 160 9.50 17.76 1.29
C PRO A 160 8.21 17.05 1.70
N LEU A 161 7.38 17.68 2.56
CA LEU A 161 6.05 17.17 2.93
C LEU A 161 4.97 17.49 1.89
N GLY A 162 5.29 18.32 0.90
CA GLY A 162 4.40 18.68 -0.19
C GLY A 162 3.14 19.43 0.28
N ALA A 163 2.06 19.26 -0.47
CA ALA A 163 0.85 20.07 -0.30
C ALA A 163 -0.02 19.65 0.89
N ARG A 164 0.04 18.40 1.36
CA ARG A 164 -0.81 17.84 2.41
C ARG A 164 -0.07 16.82 3.25
N ALA A 165 -0.44 16.68 4.52
CA ALA A 165 0.01 15.59 5.39
C ALA A 165 -1.14 15.05 6.27
N LEU A 166 -1.16 13.73 6.44
CA LEU A 166 -2.05 12.98 7.33
C LEU A 166 -1.21 12.40 8.49
N TYR A 167 -1.66 12.62 9.72
CA TYR A 167 -0.92 12.27 10.93
C TYR A 167 -1.56 11.06 11.60
N LEU A 168 -0.79 9.98 11.69
CA LEU A 168 -1.30 8.70 12.14
C LEU A 168 -1.06 8.47 13.62
N PHE A 169 -2.08 7.98 14.31
CA PHE A 169 -2.05 7.67 15.74
C PHE A 169 -2.45 6.22 15.94
N ASN A 170 -1.87 5.56 16.95
CA ASN A 170 -2.27 4.21 17.35
C ASN A 170 -3.56 4.22 18.18
N ASP A 171 -4.13 3.05 18.46
CA ASP A 171 -5.42 2.93 19.16
C ASP A 171 -5.43 3.53 20.58
N GLU A 172 -4.25 3.62 21.22
CA GLU A 172 -4.02 4.28 22.52
C GLU A 172 -4.02 5.81 22.43
N GLY A 173 -4.11 6.39 21.22
CA GLY A 173 -4.07 7.82 21.01
C GLY A 173 -2.66 8.42 21.06
N LYS A 174 -1.63 7.61 20.82
CA LYS A 174 -0.24 8.07 20.70
C LYS A 174 0.14 8.27 19.24
N ASP A 175 0.90 9.34 19.00
CA ASP A 175 1.46 9.64 17.68
C ASP A 175 2.44 8.53 17.26
N THR A 176 2.25 7.96 16.07
CA THR A 176 3.15 6.92 15.54
C THR A 176 4.41 7.50 14.91
N LEU A 177 4.48 8.83 14.78
CA LEU A 177 5.44 9.58 13.95
C LEU A 177 5.34 9.25 12.45
N PHE A 178 4.40 8.38 12.07
CA PHE A 178 4.18 7.98 10.69
C PHE A 178 3.22 8.94 9.99
N ARG A 179 3.55 9.27 8.74
CA ARG A 179 2.79 10.24 7.94
C ARG A 179 2.51 9.71 6.55
N LEU A 180 1.34 10.06 6.04
CA LEU A 180 1.04 10.00 4.61
C LEU A 180 1.10 11.44 4.11
N HIS A 181 2.00 11.75 3.18
CA HIS A 181 2.22 13.14 2.79
C HIS A 181 2.53 13.31 1.31
N GLY A 182 2.44 14.55 0.83
CA GLY A 182 2.80 14.92 -0.54
C GLY A 182 4.31 14.93 -0.76
N THR A 183 4.72 15.10 -2.02
CA THR A 183 6.10 15.41 -2.35
C THR A 183 6.18 16.16 -3.67
N PRO A 184 7.08 17.15 -3.81
CA PRO A 184 7.39 17.73 -5.12
C PRO A 184 8.20 16.78 -6.01
N GLU A 185 8.83 15.75 -5.43
CA GLU A 185 9.66 14.78 -6.13
C GLU A 185 8.82 13.64 -6.74
N TRP A 186 8.04 13.95 -7.78
CA TRP A 186 7.18 12.96 -8.45
C TRP A 186 7.94 11.73 -8.97
N ASN A 187 9.22 11.89 -9.33
CA ASN A 187 10.10 10.82 -9.82
C ASN A 187 10.50 9.81 -8.72
N SER A 188 10.13 10.08 -7.48
CA SER A 188 10.38 9.21 -6.35
C SER A 188 9.27 8.18 -6.09
N ILE A 189 8.12 8.31 -6.76
CA ILE A 189 7.03 7.35 -6.67
C ILE A 189 7.47 6.02 -7.28
N GLY A 190 7.13 4.92 -6.60
CA GLY A 190 7.56 3.60 -7.03
C GLY A 190 9.01 3.28 -6.67
N THR A 191 9.65 4.08 -5.80
CA THR A 191 11.00 3.82 -5.27
C THR A 191 10.99 3.55 -3.76
N ALA A 192 12.05 2.89 -3.29
CA ALA A 192 12.36 2.73 -1.88
C ALA A 192 13.59 3.61 -1.56
N ALA A 193 13.37 4.91 -1.34
CA ALA A 193 14.45 5.84 -1.09
C ALA A 193 13.99 7.00 -0.19
N SER A 194 14.64 7.15 0.96
CA SER A 194 14.72 8.33 1.86
C SER A 194 14.61 7.94 3.33
N SER A 195 14.74 8.91 4.23
CA SER A 195 14.45 8.77 5.66
C SER A 195 12.94 8.92 6.00
N GLY A 196 12.08 9.16 5.01
CA GLY A 196 10.67 9.53 5.23
C GLY A 196 9.70 8.36 5.41
N CYS A 197 8.43 8.68 5.66
CA CYS A 197 7.31 7.74 5.79
C CYS A 197 6.76 7.34 4.41
N ILE A 198 5.53 7.73 4.08
CA ILE A 198 4.87 7.42 2.80
C ILE A 198 4.61 8.71 2.02
N ARG A 199 5.13 8.73 0.79
CA ARG A 199 5.05 9.88 -0.13
C ARG A 199 4.08 9.61 -1.26
N LEU A 200 3.25 10.58 -1.55
CA LEU A 200 2.35 10.63 -2.70
C LEU A 200 2.70 11.86 -3.55
N MET A 201 2.43 11.80 -4.85
CA MET A 201 2.43 13.01 -5.68
C MET A 201 1.49 14.07 -5.09
N ASN A 202 1.81 15.36 -5.22
CA ASN A 202 1.00 16.43 -4.63
C ASN A 202 -0.48 16.36 -5.06
N GLN A 203 -0.75 16.11 -6.34
CA GLN A 203 -2.09 15.94 -6.90
C GLN A 203 -2.84 14.74 -6.28
N ASP A 204 -2.12 13.68 -5.91
CA ASP A 204 -2.70 12.47 -5.32
C ASP A 204 -2.93 12.61 -3.81
N ILE A 205 -2.02 13.26 -3.07
CA ILE A 205 -2.29 13.53 -1.66
C ILE A 205 -3.43 14.55 -1.49
N ILE A 206 -3.60 15.50 -2.42
CA ILE A 206 -4.74 16.43 -2.40
C ILE A 206 -6.06 15.66 -2.56
N ASP A 207 -6.13 14.74 -3.53
CA ASP A 207 -7.29 13.89 -3.72
C ASP A 207 -7.57 13.02 -2.47
N LEU A 208 -6.55 12.29 -1.96
CA LEU A 208 -6.70 11.48 -0.75
C LEU A 208 -7.14 12.33 0.45
N TYR A 209 -6.53 13.50 0.65
CA TYR A 209 -6.85 14.41 1.75
C TYR A 209 -8.30 14.86 1.72
N SER A 210 -8.87 15.11 0.55
CA SER A 210 -10.28 15.51 0.39
C SER A 210 -11.26 14.40 0.81
N ARG A 211 -10.88 13.13 0.64
CA ARG A 211 -11.69 11.94 0.96
C ARG A 211 -11.63 11.57 2.44
N VAL A 212 -10.53 11.92 3.11
CA VAL A 212 -10.24 11.51 4.48
C VAL A 212 -10.93 12.41 5.50
N ARG A 213 -11.68 11.79 6.41
CA ARG A 213 -12.26 12.44 7.60
C ARG A 213 -11.46 12.02 8.84
N PRO A 214 -10.74 12.93 9.51
CA PRO A 214 -9.98 12.56 10.71
C PRO A 214 -10.87 11.93 11.81
N GLY A 215 -10.26 11.05 12.61
CA GLY A 215 -10.89 10.31 13.70
C GLY A 215 -10.64 8.80 13.61
N LYS A 216 -10.97 8.08 14.69
CA LYS A 216 -10.74 6.62 14.80
C LYS A 216 -11.43 5.79 13.72
N ASN A 217 -12.45 6.33 13.07
CA ASN A 217 -13.16 5.66 11.98
C ASN A 217 -12.38 5.64 10.66
N THR A 218 -11.39 6.53 10.47
CA THR A 218 -10.49 6.44 9.31
C THR A 218 -9.30 5.57 9.70
N LEU A 219 -9.55 4.27 9.64
CA LEU A 219 -8.55 3.24 9.85
C LEU A 219 -7.45 3.35 8.79
N VAL A 220 -6.21 3.15 9.22
CA VAL A 220 -5.05 2.95 8.37
C VAL A 220 -4.42 1.60 8.71
N VAL A 221 -4.27 0.75 7.70
CA VAL A 221 -3.60 -0.55 7.82
C VAL A 221 -2.31 -0.50 7.00
N VAL A 222 -1.17 -0.68 7.65
CA VAL A 222 0.13 -0.77 6.97
C VAL A 222 0.56 -2.23 6.89
N GLN A 223 0.80 -2.68 5.67
CA GLN A 223 1.19 -4.04 5.30
C GLN A 223 2.62 -4.06 4.76
N GLN A 224 3.37 -5.09 5.14
CA GLN A 224 4.71 -5.41 4.67
C GLN A 224 4.75 -6.80 4.01
#